data_AF-A0A167HRI6-F1
#
_entry.id   AF-A0A167HRI6-F1
#
_cell.length_a   1.000
_cell.length_b   1.000
_cell.length_c   1.000
_cell.angle_alpha   90.00
_cell.angle_beta   90.00
_cell.angle_gamma   90.00
#
_symmetry.space_group_name_H-M   'P 1'
#
loop_
_entity.id
_entity.type
_entity.pdbx_description
1 polymer ?
#
loop_
_entity_poly.entity_id
_entity_poly.type
_entity_poly.pdbx_seq_one_letter_code
_entity_poly.pdbx_strand_id
1 'polypeptide(L)' 'MKTWNVHCEGRFLGTVDEDTETLARSAALSKYALTADEADAQDEQEQPVFGIAPDWEFSVTPA' A
#
# COMPACT_ATOMS: atom_id res chain seq x y z
N MET A 1 7.70 14.95 -11.13
CA MET A 1 7.09 13.62 -10.98
C MET A 1 8.13 12.52 -11.10
N LYS A 2 8.15 11.62 -10.11
CA LYS A 2 8.92 10.38 -10.10
C LYS A 2 7.97 9.22 -9.79
N THR A 3 8.26 8.05 -10.32
CA THR A 3 7.50 6.84 -10.01
C THR A 3 8.08 6.19 -8.75
N TRP A 4 7.20 5.78 -7.85
CA TRP A 4 7.54 5.12 -6.58
C TRP A 4 6.84 3.76 -6.52
N ASN A 5 7.61 2.72 -6.21
CA ASN A 5 7.09 1.40 -5.89
C ASN A 5 6.52 1.39 -4.48
N VAL A 6 5.33 0.83 -4.32
CA VAL A 6 4.66 0.66 -3.04
C VAL A 6 4.78 -0.79 -2.62
N HIS A 7 5.40 -1.01 -1.46
CA HIS A 7 5.54 -2.34 -0.85
C HIS A 7 4.89 -2.35 0.53
N CYS A 8 4.11 -3.38 0.83
CA CYS A 8 3.52 -3.60 2.15
C CYS A 8 3.76 -5.05 2.57
N GLU A 9 4.25 -5.27 3.81
CA GLU A 9 4.63 -6.61 4.31
C GLU A 9 5.54 -7.40 3.33
N GLY A 10 6.46 -6.69 2.66
CA GLY A 10 7.37 -7.26 1.66
C GLY A 10 6.74 -7.58 0.30
N ARG A 11 5.43 -7.34 0.11
CA ARG A 11 4.73 -7.55 -1.16
C ARG A 11 4.61 -6.25 -1.95
N PHE A 12 4.86 -6.34 -3.25
CA PHE A 12 4.63 -5.22 -4.16
C PHE A 12 3.13 -5.04 -4.44
N LEU A 13 2.60 -3.85 -4.13
CA LEU A 13 1.20 -3.50 -4.35
C LEU A 13 0.99 -2.77 -5.68
N GLY A 14 1.99 -2.01 -6.13
CA GLY A 14 1.92 -1.22 -7.35
C GLY A 14 2.79 0.03 -7.29
N THR A 15 2.47 1.01 -8.12
CA THR A 15 3.21 2.28 -8.21
C THR A 15 2.33 3.50 -8.05
N VAL A 16 2.96 4.58 -7.60
CA VAL A 16 2.41 5.95 -7.52
C VAL A 16 3.38 6.95 -8.13
N ASP A 17 2.87 8.00 -8.75
CA ASP A 17 3.68 9.03 -9.42
C ASP A 17 3.61 10.33 -8.64
N GLU A 18 4.68 10.65 -7.92
CA GLU A 18 4.73 11.78 -6.99
C GLU A 18 6.13 12.42 -6.96
N ASP A 19 6.22 13.66 -6.51
CA ASP A 19 7.49 14.40 -6.53
C ASP A 19 8.40 14.09 -5.34
N THR A 20 7.83 13.71 -4.20
CA THR A 20 8.58 13.42 -2.96
C THR A 20 8.09 12.13 -2.32
N GLU A 21 8.94 11.52 -1.48
CA GLU A 21 8.61 10.30 -0.74
C GLU A 21 7.37 10.50 0.15
N THR A 22 7.25 11.64 0.83
CA THR A 22 6.11 11.94 1.70
C THR A 22 4.80 12.02 0.92
N LEU A 23 4.82 12.63 -0.27
CA LEU A 23 3.66 12.66 -1.17
C LEU A 23 3.36 11.26 -1.71
N ALA A 24 4.38 10.49 -2.10
CA ALA A 24 4.23 9.11 -2.54
C ALA A 24 3.60 8.23 -1.45
N ARG A 25 4.00 8.36 -0.18
CA ARG A 25 3.36 7.64 0.94
C ARG A 25 1.90 8.03 1.11
N SER A 26 1.59 9.30 0.96
CA SER A 26 0.21 9.81 1.08
C SER A 26 -0.68 9.32 -0.07
N ALA A 27 -0.15 9.36 -1.30
CA ALA A 27 -0.81 8.81 -2.49
C ALA A 27 -0.98 7.29 -2.40
N ALA A 28 0.02 6.57 -1.87
CA ALA A 28 -0.05 5.14 -1.63
C ALA A 28 -1.17 4.79 -0.64
N LEU A 29 -1.28 5.50 0.49
CA LEU A 29 -2.40 5.33 1.42
C LEU A 29 -3.74 5.67 0.73
N SER A 30 -3.81 6.75 -0.02
CA SER A 30 -5.06 7.11 -0.70
C SER A 30 -5.51 6.08 -1.74
N LYS A 31 -4.59 5.29 -2.31
CA LYS A 31 -4.88 4.35 -3.41
C LYS A 31 -4.97 2.90 -2.94
N TYR A 32 -4.22 2.53 -1.91
CA TYR A 32 -4.05 1.15 -1.45
C TYR A 32 -4.44 0.94 0.02
N ALA A 33 -4.82 1.98 0.78
CA ALA A 33 -5.28 1.76 2.15
C ALA A 33 -6.56 0.92 2.16
N LEU A 34 -6.56 -0.06 3.06
CA LEU A 34 -7.71 -0.87 3.39
C LEU A 34 -8.22 -0.46 4.77
N THR A 35 -9.52 -0.56 4.96
CA THR A 35 -10.09 -0.55 6.30
C THR A 35 -9.77 -1.88 7.01
N ALA A 36 -9.83 -1.87 8.35
CA ALA A 36 -9.67 -3.10 9.13
C ALA A 36 -10.67 -4.18 8.68
N ASP A 37 -11.92 -3.78 8.44
CA ASP A 37 -13.00 -4.67 7.97
C ASP A 37 -12.69 -5.31 6.61
N GLU A 38 -12.13 -4.55 5.65
CA GLU A 38 -11.71 -5.10 4.35
C GLU A 38 -10.52 -6.05 4.45
N ALA A 39 -9.58 -5.78 5.38
CA ALA A 39 -8.44 -6.65 5.63
C ALA A 39 -8.89 -7.96 6.30
N ASP A 40 -9.71 -7.89 7.35
CA ASP A 40 -10.32 -9.04 8.02
C ASP A 40 -11.15 -9.87 7.03
N ALA A 41 -12.00 -9.25 6.20
CA ALA A 41 -12.82 -9.96 5.24
C ALA A 41 -12.00 -10.70 4.16
N GLN A 42 -10.80 -10.21 3.82
CA GLN A 42 -9.88 -10.90 2.91
C GLN A 42 -9.15 -12.05 3.60
N ASP A 43 -8.76 -11.87 4.87
CA ASP A 43 -8.15 -12.90 5.70
C ASP A 43 -9.12 -14.07 5.97
N GLU A 44 -10.38 -13.77 6.32
CA GLU A 44 -11.46 -14.74 6.52
C GLU A 44 -11.77 -15.57 5.27
N GLN A 45 -11.54 -14.99 4.09
CA GLN A 45 -11.72 -15.66 2.80
C GLN A 45 -10.47 -16.43 2.35
N GLU A 46 -9.43 -16.51 3.20
CA GLU A 46 -8.13 -17.10 2.88
C GLU A 46 -7.50 -16.50 1.61
N GLN A 47 -7.87 -15.26 1.28
CA GLN A 47 -7.38 -14.55 0.11
C GLN A 47 -6.15 -13.72 0.48
N PRO A 48 -5.16 -13.62 -0.42
CA PRO A 48 -4.02 -12.74 -0.16
C PRO A 48 -4.50 -11.30 -0.06
N VAL A 49 -4.32 -10.69 1.12
CA VAL A 49 -4.67 -9.29 1.32
C VAL A 49 -3.85 -8.41 0.37
N PHE A 50 -4.54 -7.67 -0.49
CA PHE A 50 -3.93 -6.78 -1.48
C PHE A 50 -4.22 -5.32 -1.12
N GLY A 51 -3.41 -4.78 -0.21
CA GLY A 51 -3.46 -3.38 0.19
C GLY A 51 -2.63 -3.09 1.43
N ILE A 52 -2.86 -1.92 2.03
CA ILE A 52 -2.20 -1.42 3.24
C ILE A 52 -3.23 -1.42 4.36
N ALA A 53 -3.19 -2.42 5.23
CA ALA A 53 -4.04 -2.45 6.43
C ALA A 53 -3.55 -1.40 7.44
N PRO A 54 -4.40 -0.94 8.39
CA PRO A 54 -4.05 0.11 9.34
C PRO A 54 -2.82 -0.22 10.21
N ASP A 55 -2.64 -1.50 10.52
CA ASP A 55 -1.57 -2.00 11.38
C ASP A 55 -0.34 -2.50 10.60
N TRP A 56 -0.37 -2.47 9.27
CA TRP A 56 0.70 -2.99 8.44
C TRP A 56 1.76 -1.93 8.14
N GLU A 57 3.03 -2.34 8.21
CA GLU A 57 4.11 -1.48 7.75
C GLU A 57 4.19 -1.51 6.22
N PHE A 58 4.29 -0.32 5.64
CA PHE A 58 4.49 -0.15 4.21
C PHE A 58 5.63 0.84 3.94
N SER A 59 6.26 0.65 2.80
CA SER A 59 7.36 1.47 2.32
C SER A 59 7.09 1.90 0.88
N VAL A 60 7.60 3.08 0.53
CA VAL A 60 7.68 3.50 -0.86
C VAL A 60 9.14 3.65 -1.24
N THR A 61 9.55 3.06 -2.36
CA THR A 61 10.91 3.17 -2.87
C THR A 61 10.89 3.74 -4.27
N PRO A 62 11.95 4.43 -4.73
CA PRO A 62 12.05 4.82 -6.13
C PRO A 62 11.91 3.60 -7.05
N ALA A 63 11.20 3.77 -8.17
CA ALA A 63 11.03 2.75 -9.20
C ALA A 63 12.27 2.54 -10.07
#